data_AF-A0AAU9JU31-F1
#
_entry.id   AF-A0AAU9JU31-F1
#
_cell.length_a   1.000
_cell.length_b   1.000
_cell.length_c   1.000
_cell.angle_alpha   90.00
_cell.angle_beta   90.00
_cell.angle_gamma   90.00
#
_symmetry.space_group_name_H-M   'P 1'
#
loop_
_entity.id
_entity.type
_entity.pdbx_description
1 polymer ?
#
loop_
_entity_poly.entity_id
_entity_poly.type
_entity_poly.pdbx_seq_one_letter_code
_entity_poly.pdbx_strand_id
1 'polypeptide(L)' 'MVLGDAIKVLVGNKVDKEVEREVLFEEGQKFANDCQMIYLETSAKTGLNVENLFNFIAAEILTRIRNGQLDIEAYSNQG' A
#
# COMPACT_ATOMS: atom_id res chain seq x y z
N MET A 1 -14.35 -13.12 -6.94
CA MET A 1 -14.05 -11.99 -6.03
C MET A 1 -13.35 -10.95 -6.87
N VAL A 2 -14.04 -9.88 -7.24
CA VAL A 2 -13.43 -8.77 -7.98
C VAL A 2 -12.72 -7.92 -6.93
N LEU A 3 -11.38 -7.97 -6.91
CA LEU A 3 -10.61 -6.94 -6.22
C LEU A 3 -10.94 -5.63 -6.92
N GLY A 4 -11.46 -4.63 -6.20
CA GLY A 4 -11.74 -3.32 -6.80
C GLY A 4 -10.49 -2.75 -7.47
N ASP A 5 -10.69 -1.85 -8.45
CA ASP A 5 -9.65 -1.37 -9.37
C ASP A 5 -8.48 -0.64 -8.69
N ALA A 6 -8.59 -0.34 -7.40
CA ALA A 6 -7.57 0.35 -6.62
C ALA A 6 -6.72 -0.60 -5.74
N ILE A 7 -5.41 -0.43 -5.81
CA ILE A 7 -4.47 -1.00 -4.83
C ILE A 7 -4.59 -0.22 -3.52
N LYS A 8 -4.83 -0.93 -2.41
CA LYS A 8 -4.94 -0.35 -1.06
C LYS A 8 -3.75 -0.76 -0.22
N VAL A 9 -3.10 0.23 0.40
CA VAL A 9 -1.97 0.04 1.30
C VAL A 9 -2.25 0.76 2.61
N LEU A 10 -2.15 0.03 3.71
CA LEU A 10 -2.15 0.57 5.06
C LEU A 10 -0.70 0.92 5.45
N VAL A 11 -0.51 2.13 5.97
CA VAL A 11 0.81 2.64 6.33
C VAL A 11 0.86 2.97 7.81
N GLY A 12 1.64 2.20 8.57
CA GLY A 12 2.01 2.54 9.95
C GLY A 12 3.09 3.61 9.94
N ASN A 13 2.71 4.89 10.00
CA ASN A 13 3.67 5.99 9.96
C ASN A 13 4.20 6.34 11.36
N LYS A 14 5.32 7.08 11.40
CA LYS A 14 6.03 7.54 12.61
C LYS A 14 6.73 6.43 13.39
N VAL A 15 7.25 5.41 12.69
CA VAL A 15 7.99 4.32 13.32
C VAL A 15 9.24 4.79 14.10
N ASP A 16 9.69 6.03 13.90
CA ASP A 16 10.74 6.66 14.71
C ASP A 16 10.34 6.91 16.18
N LYS A 17 9.05 6.85 16.51
CA LYS A 17 8.52 7.03 17.87
C LYS A 17 8.30 5.70 18.61
N GLU A 18 9.29 4.83 18.61
CA GLU A 18 9.16 3.46 19.19
C GLU A 18 8.74 3.45 20.67
N VAL A 19 9.16 4.45 21.45
CA VAL A 19 8.78 4.58 22.87
C VAL A 19 7.30 4.96 23.05
N GLU A 20 6.68 5.62 22.06
CA GLU A 20 5.27 6.00 22.06
C GLU A 20 4.43 5.02 21.20
N ARG A 21 4.94 3.80 20.95
CA ARG A 21 4.24 2.80 20.13
C ARG A 21 3.03 2.27 20.87
N GLU A 22 1.86 2.47 20.26
CA GLU A 22 0.57 1.96 20.75
C GLU A 22 -0.01 0.84 19.87
N VAL A 23 0.56 0.62 18.69
CA VAL A 23 0.13 -0.43 17.74
C VAL A 23 1.33 -1.28 17.36
N LEU A 24 1.22 -2.59 17.60
CA LEU A 24 2.24 -3.54 17.22
C LEU A 24 2.20 -3.81 15.71
N PHE A 25 3.35 -4.18 15.16
CA PHE A 25 3.45 -4.53 13.74
C PHE A 25 2.47 -5.66 13.38
N GLU A 26 2.38 -6.69 14.22
CA GLU A 26 1.52 -7.85 14.02
C GLU A 26 0.03 -7.48 14.00
N GLU A 27 -0.38 -6.51 14.81
CA GLU A 27 -1.76 -6.02 14.85
C GLU A 27 -2.12 -5.26 13.56
N GLY A 28 -1.23 -4.36 13.12
CA GLY A 28 -1.37 -3.66 11.86
C GLY A 28 -1.40 -4.60 10.65
N GLN A 29 -0.49 -5.58 10.63
CA GLN A 29 -0.43 -6.60 9.58
C GLN A 29 -1.69 -7.46 9.56
N LYS A 30 -2.19 -7.88 10.72
CA LYS A 30 -3.43 -8.65 10.82
C LYS A 30 -4.61 -7.85 10.27
N PHE A 31 -4.76 -6.59 10.68
CA PHE A 31 -5.85 -5.74 10.20
C PHE A 31 -5.78 -5.51 8.68
N ALA A 32 -4.60 -5.29 8.13
CA ALA A 32 -4.42 -5.15 6.69
C ALA A 32 -4.81 -6.43 5.94
N ASN A 33 -4.40 -7.60 6.43
CA ASN A 33 -4.78 -8.89 5.85
C ASN A 33 -6.30 -9.09 5.86
N ASP A 34 -6.96 -8.82 7.00
CA ASP A 34 -8.41 -8.91 7.15
C ASP A 34 -9.15 -7.96 6.17
N CYS A 35 -8.53 -6.82 5.84
CA CYS A 35 -9.05 -5.82 4.90
C CYS A 35 -8.56 -5.97 3.45
N GLN A 36 -7.79 -7.03 3.15
CA GLN A 36 -7.15 -7.26 1.85
C GLN A 36 -6.31 -6.05 1.36
N MET A 37 -5.52 -5.48 2.27
CA MET A 37 -4.59 -4.40 2.03
C MET A 37 -3.15 -4.88 2.26
N ILE A 38 -2.20 -4.18 1.67
CA ILE A 38 -0.77 -4.36 1.97
C ILE A 38 -0.44 -3.52 3.21
N TYR A 39 0.48 -3.97 4.06
CA TYR A 39 0.92 -3.21 5.24
C TYR A 39 2.41 -2.94 5.22
N LEU A 40 2.79 -1.70 5.52
CA LEU A 40 4.17 -1.23 5.61
C LEU A 40 4.30 -0.21 6.75
N GLU A 41 5.40 -0.26 7.49
CA GLU A 41 5.76 0.79 8.44
C GLU A 41 6.77 1.78 7.83
N THR A 42 6.54 3.07 8.08
CA THR A 42 7.34 4.17 7.53
C THR A 42 7.62 5.23 8.60
N SER A 43 8.63 6.06 8.35
CA SER A 43 8.80 7.32 9.05
C SER A 43 8.97 8.44 8.04
N ALA A 44 7.93 9.25 7.88
CA ALA A 44 8.01 10.48 7.09
C ALA A 44 9.05 11.47 7.62
N LYS A 45 9.39 11.40 8.91
CA LYS A 45 10.39 12.28 9.55
C LYS A 45 11.81 11.91 9.14
N THR A 46 12.13 10.63 9.12
CA THR A 46 13.48 10.12 8.82
C THR A 46 13.65 9.73 7.35
N GLY A 47 12.56 9.61 6.61
CA GLY A 47 12.53 9.07 5.25
C GLY A 47 12.48 7.54 5.18
N LEU A 48 12.50 6.84 6.32
CA LEU A 48 12.51 5.38 6.36
C LEU A 48 11.28 4.81 5.63
N ASN A 49 11.55 3.93 4.65
CA ASN A 49 10.59 3.20 3.82
C ASN A 49 9.62 4.03 2.99
N VAL A 50 9.73 5.37 2.97
CA VAL A 50 8.83 6.23 2.18
C VAL A 50 9.01 5.97 0.69
N GLU A 51 10.24 5.99 0.20
CA GLU A 51 10.53 5.72 -1.21
C GLU A 51 10.17 4.28 -1.61
N ASN A 52 10.54 3.31 -0.77
CA ASN A 52 10.22 1.90 -0.98
C ASN A 52 8.70 1.66 -1.09
N LEU A 53 7.90 2.32 -0.27
CA LEU A 53 6.44 2.26 -0.31
C LEU A 53 5.91 2.69 -1.69
N PHE A 54 6.33 3.84 -2.19
CA PHE A 54 5.85 4.34 -3.48
C PHE A 54 6.37 3.51 -4.65
N ASN A 55 7.64 3.08 -4.61
CA ASN A 55 8.20 2.18 -5.63
C ASN A 55 7.46 0.85 -5.68
N PHE A 56 7.11 0.30 -4.51
CA PHE A 56 6.32 -0.93 -4.41
C PHE A 56 4.92 -0.75 -5.03
N ILE A 57 4.21 0.34 -4.71
CA ILE A 57 2.89 0.62 -5.30
C ILE A 57 2.97 0.75 -6.82
N ALA A 58 3.97 1.49 -7.33
CA ALA A 58 4.17 1.65 -8.77
C ALA A 58 4.45 0.31 -9.46
N ALA A 59 5.30 -0.54 -8.88
CA ALA A 59 5.60 -1.87 -9.40
C ALA A 59 4.37 -2.79 -9.43
N GLU A 60 3.54 -2.74 -8.38
CA GLU A 60 2.29 -3.51 -8.30
C GLU A 60 1.27 -3.06 -9.36
N ILE A 61 1.10 -1.73 -9.56
CA ILE A 61 0.26 -1.19 -10.64
C ILE A 61 0.71 -1.73 -12.00
N LEU A 62 2.01 -1.60 -12.30
CA LEU A 62 2.58 -2.07 -13.56
C LEU A 62 2.39 -3.57 -13.77
N THR A 63 2.50 -4.35 -12.69
CA THR A 63 2.28 -5.80 -12.72
C THR A 63 0.84 -6.15 -13.05
N ARG A 64 -0.14 -5.46 -12.44
CA ARG A 64 -1.56 -5.67 -12.73
C ARG A 64 -1.92 -5.29 -14.16
N ILE A 65 -1.35 -4.21 -14.69
CA ILE A 65 -1.52 -3.84 -16.11
C ILE A 65 -0.99 -4.96 -17.02
N ARG A 66 0.25 -5.42 -16.79
CA ARG A 66 0.87 -6.48 -17.59
C ARG A 66 0.10 -7.80 -17.56
N ASN A 67 -0.54 -8.10 -16.43
CA ASN A 67 -1.35 -9.31 -16.26
C ASN A 67 -2.80 -9.16 -16.74
N GLY A 68 -3.20 -7.99 -17.28
CA GLY A 68 -4.57 -7.71 -17.71
C GLY A 68 -5.58 -7.63 -16.56
N GLN A 69 -5.10 -7.39 -15.33
CA GLN A 69 -5.90 -7.28 -14.11
C GLN A 69 -6.35 -5.84 -13.83
N LEU A 70 -5.73 -4.86 -14.51
CA LEU A 70 -6.10 -3.45 -14.46
C LEU A 70 -6.20 -2.93 -15.89
N ASP A 71 -7.39 -2.51 -16.30
CA ASP A 71 -7.64 -1.92 -17.62
C ASP A 71 -7.53 -0.39 -17.53
N ILE A 72 -6.56 0.17 -18.26
CA ILE A 72 -6.31 1.61 -18.34
C ILE A 72 -7.07 2.27 -19.50
N GLU A 73 -7.55 1.50 -20.47
CA GLU A 73 -8.28 2.03 -21.63
C GLU A 73 -9.74 2.37 -21.29
N ALA A 74 -10.33 1.65 -20.33
CA ALA A 74 -11.68 1.93 -19.82
C ALA A 74 -11.85 3.36 -19.23
N TYR A 75 -10.77 3.96 -18.72
CA TYR A 75 -10.76 5.32 -18.18
C TYR A 75 -10.28 6.38 -19.19
N SER A 76 -9.67 5.96 -20.31
CA SER A 76 -9.14 6.86 -21.34
C SER A 76 -10.23 7.41 -22.27
N ASN A 77 -11.38 6.71 -22.35
CA ASN A 77 -12.51 7.06 -23.22
C ASN A 77 -13.60 7.92 -22.53
N GLN A 78 -13.32 8.49 -21.35
CA GLN A 78 -14.26 9.37 -20.62
C GLN A 78 -13.96 10.88 -20.79
N GLY A 79 -13.14 11.24 -21.78
CA GLY A 79 -12.84 12.62 -22.16
C GLY A 79 -13.65 13.10 -23.36
#